data_AF-A0A1Q7NQI9-F1
#
_entry.id   AF-A0A1Q7NQI9-F1
#
_cell.length_a   1.000
_cell.length_b   1.000
_cell.length_c   1.000
_cell.angle_alpha   90.00
_cell.angle_beta   90.00
_cell.angle_gamma   90.00
#
_symmetry.space_group_name_H-M   'P 1'
#
loop_
_entity.id
_entity.type
_entity.pdbx_description
1 polymer ?
#
loop_
_entity_poly.entity_id
_entity_poly.type
_entity_poly.pdbx_seq_one_letter_code
_entity_poly.pdbx_strand_id
1 'polypeptide(L)'
;MKIDKYLTPGETIEKSFTVEGYDVHATNKRIFISSFDGNTVGDYDYDHISSLVFHIKRYYWLIATGIAIAVLTWAQKTTKKKEKLC
;
A
#
# COMPACT_ATOMS: atom_id res chain seq x y z
N MET A 1 -14.18 17.35 5.80
CA MET A 1 -15.26 17.29 6.84
C MET A 1 -14.63 17.38 8.23
N LYS A 2 -15.25 18.02 9.24
CA LYS A 2 -14.69 18.00 10.63
C LYS A 2 -15.18 16.75 11.36
N ILE A 3 -14.35 15.71 11.40
CA ILE A 3 -14.67 14.41 12.02
C ILE A 3 -14.87 14.52 13.55
N ASP A 4 -14.26 15.52 14.20
CA ASP A 4 -14.30 15.73 15.65
C ASP A 4 -15.72 15.79 16.26
N LYS A 5 -16.72 16.16 15.45
CA LYS A 5 -18.12 16.22 15.89
C LYS A 5 -18.82 14.87 15.99
N TYR A 6 -18.24 13.82 15.40
CA TYR A 6 -18.81 12.47 15.33
C TYR A 6 -18.10 11.49 16.27
N LEU A 7 -17.04 11.94 16.94
CA LEU A 7 -16.33 11.16 17.93
C LEU A 7 -17.18 11.00 19.19
N THR A 8 -17.26 9.76 19.67
CA THR A 8 -17.86 9.47 20.98
C THR A 8 -16.95 9.95 22.11
N PRO A 9 -17.49 10.17 23.32
CA PRO A 9 -16.65 10.53 24.47
C PRO A 9 -15.54 9.49 24.70
N GLY A 10 -14.29 9.95 24.76
CA GLY A 10 -13.10 9.09 24.90
C GLY A 10 -12.63 8.41 23.61
N GLU A 11 -13.23 8.73 22.47
CA GLU A 11 -12.77 8.29 21.16
C GLU A 11 -11.73 9.27 20.61
N THR A 12 -10.58 8.76 20.19
CA THR A 12 -9.46 9.55 19.70
C THR A 12 -9.03 9.07 18.34
N ILE A 13 -8.74 10.00 17.44
CA ILE A 13 -8.17 9.69 16.13
C ILE A 13 -6.71 9.30 16.33
N GLU A 14 -6.39 8.05 15.99
CA GLU A 14 -5.01 7.56 16.06
C GLU A 14 -4.28 7.81 14.75
N LYS A 15 -5.01 7.70 13.62
CA LYS A 15 -4.42 7.86 12.30
C LYS A 15 -5.41 8.44 11.30
N SER A 16 -4.91 9.28 10.41
CA SER A 16 -5.65 9.82 9.28
C SER A 16 -4.84 9.65 8.00
N PHE A 17 -5.47 9.22 6.93
CA PHE A 17 -4.84 9.05 5.63
C PHE A 17 -5.89 9.08 4.52
N THR A 18 -5.43 9.29 3.30
CA THR A 18 -6.29 9.37 2.12
C THR A 18 -6.08 8.13 1.25
N VAL A 19 -7.16 7.51 0.76
CA VAL A 19 -7.13 6.38 -0.18
C VAL A 19 -8.12 6.62 -1.31
N GLU A 20 -7.63 6.64 -2.56
CA GLU A 20 -8.46 6.62 -3.79
C GLU A 20 -9.67 7.58 -3.79
N GLY A 21 -9.53 8.80 -3.28
CA GLY A 21 -10.63 9.78 -3.25
C GLY A 21 -11.45 9.81 -1.95
N TYR A 22 -11.04 9.02 -0.96
CA TYR A 22 -11.64 8.95 0.36
C TYR A 22 -10.66 9.40 1.44
N ASP A 23 -11.15 10.20 2.38
CA ASP A 23 -10.50 10.48 3.64
C ASP A 23 -10.87 9.41 4.65
N VAL A 24 -9.85 8.75 5.20
CA VAL A 24 -9.97 7.66 6.16
C VAL A 24 -9.41 8.11 7.49
N HIS A 25 -10.23 8.04 8.54
CA HIS A 25 -9.85 8.33 9.91
C HIS A 25 -10.02 7.07 10.76
N ALA A 26 -8.90 6.51 11.19
CA ALA A 26 -8.89 5.39 12.14
C ALA A 26 -8.85 5.95 13.57
N THR A 27 -9.85 5.60 14.36
CA THR A 27 -9.90 5.91 15.79
C THR A 27 -9.49 4.68 16.60
N ASN A 28 -9.45 4.81 17.93
CA ASN A 28 -9.26 3.68 18.83
C ASN A 28 -10.46 2.70 18.89
N LYS A 29 -11.56 2.98 18.18
CA LYS A 29 -12.79 2.14 18.19
C LYS A 29 -13.27 1.72 16.80
N ARG A 30 -13.12 2.57 15.79
CA ARG A 30 -13.71 2.36 14.47
C ARG A 30 -12.95 3.10 13.38
N ILE A 31 -13.26 2.76 12.14
CA ILE A 31 -12.77 3.46 10.96
C ILE A 31 -13.91 4.30 10.39
N PHE A 32 -13.65 5.58 10.20
CA PHE A 32 -14.49 6.46 9.41
C PHE A 32 -13.92 6.63 8.02
N ILE A 33 -14.79 6.54 7.02
CA ILE A 33 -14.45 6.77 5.62
C ILE A 33 -15.41 7.84 5.10
N SER A 34 -14.87 8.95 4.59
CA SER A 34 -15.66 9.99 3.94
C SER A 34 -15.14 10.29 2.55
N SER A 35 -16.04 10.47 1.58
CA SER A 35 -15.62 11.01 0.28
C SER A 35 -15.19 12.47 0.42
N PHE A 36 -14.28 12.92 -0.44
CA PHE A 36 -13.84 14.33 -0.43
C PHE A 36 -14.99 15.32 -0.62
N ASP A 37 -16.00 14.93 -1.40
CA ASP A 37 -17.19 15.74 -1.64
C ASP A 37 -18.18 15.70 -0.46
N GLY A 38 -17.91 14.90 0.57
CA GLY A 38 -18.73 14.77 1.78
C GLY A 38 -20.08 14.06 1.58
N ASN A 39 -20.36 13.59 0.37
CA ASN A 39 -21.63 12.95 0.00
C ASN A 39 -21.76 11.52 0.55
N THR A 40 -20.64 10.88 0.86
CA THR A 40 -20.60 9.50 1.37
C THR A 40 -19.83 9.49 2.67
N VAL A 41 -20.46 8.98 3.73
CA VAL A 41 -19.84 8.73 5.03
C VAL A 41 -20.16 7.30 5.42
N GLY A 42 -19.13 6.51 5.73
CA GLY A 42 -19.24 5.17 6.29
C GLY A 42 -18.50 5.09 7.61
N ASP A 43 -19.08 4.38 8.57
CA ASP A 43 -18.43 4.01 9.82
C ASP A 43 -18.37 2.49 9.96
N TYR A 44 -17.20 1.99 10.35
CA TYR A 44 -16.92 0.56 10.47
C TYR A 44 -16.31 0.27 11.83
N ASP A 45 -17.09 -0.38 12.70
CA ASP A 45 -16.63 -0.84 14.01
C ASP A 45 -15.62 -1.99 13.87
N TYR A 46 -14.54 -1.95 14.65
CA TYR A 46 -13.55 -3.02 14.66
C TYR A 46 -14.13 -4.36 15.12
N ASP A 47 -15.12 -4.35 16.00
CA ASP A 47 -15.77 -5.58 16.48
C ASP A 47 -16.48 -6.34 15.36
N HIS A 48 -16.83 -5.66 14.27
CA HIS A 48 -17.49 -6.24 13.10
C HIS A 48 -16.50 -6.72 12.03
N ILE A 49 -15.21 -6.40 12.14
CA ILE A 49 -14.19 -6.81 11.19
C ILE A 49 -13.68 -8.21 11.57
N SER A 50 -14.30 -9.24 11.01
CA SER A 50 -13.94 -10.64 11.33
C SER A 50 -12.59 -11.08 10.76
N SER A 51 -12.12 -10.47 9.67
CA SER A 51 -10.82 -10.80 9.06
C SER A 51 -10.28 -9.69 8.18
N LEU A 52 -8.96 -9.50 8.20
CA LEU A 52 -8.22 -8.60 7.31
C LEU A 52 -7.35 -9.43 6.35
N VAL A 53 -7.54 -9.23 5.05
CA VAL A 53 -6.72 -9.87 4.02
C VAL A 53 -5.85 -8.82 3.34
N PHE A 54 -4.53 -9.01 3.44
CA PHE A 54 -3.56 -8.13 2.79
C PHE A 54 -3.17 -8.69 1.42
N HIS A 55 -3.61 -8.03 0.36
CA HIS A 55 -3.19 -8.35 -1.00
C HIS A 55 -1.93 -7.55 -1.37
N ILE A 56 -0.76 -8.12 -1.12
CA ILE A 56 0.50 -7.55 -1.61
C ILE A 56 0.67 -7.95 -3.08
N LYS A 57 0.59 -6.99 -3.99
CA LYS A 57 0.94 -7.20 -5.40
C LYS A 57 2.44 -7.48 -5.52
N ARG A 58 2.81 -8.74 -5.69
CA ARG A 58 4.19 -9.12 -6.04
C ARG A 58 4.44 -8.82 -7.52
N TYR A 59 5.35 -7.90 -7.80
CA TYR A 59 5.75 -7.54 -9.16
C TYR A 59 6.80 -8.52 -9.71
N TYR A 60 6.37 -9.71 -10.10
CA TYR A 60 7.24 -10.75 -10.67
C TYR A 60 8.06 -10.27 -11.89
N TRP A 61 7.54 -9.30 -12.65
CA TRP A 61 8.27 -8.70 -13.77
C TRP A 61 9.55 -7.96 -13.33
N LEU A 62 9.56 -7.31 -12.16
CA LEU A 62 10.78 -6.65 -11.64
C LEU A 62 11.86 -7.69 -11.30
N ILE A 63 11.45 -8.83 -10.74
CA ILE A 63 12.35 -9.94 -10.43
C ILE A 63 12.94 -10.52 -11.73
N ALA A 64 12.10 -10.75 -12.74
CA ALA A 64 12.52 -11.24 -14.05
C ALA A 64 13.52 -10.29 -14.74
N THR A 65 13.24 -8.99 -14.72
CA THR A 65 14.14 -7.97 -15.29
C THR A 65 15.50 -7.95 -14.58
N GLY A 66 15.52 -8.05 -13.25
CA GLY A 66 16.76 -8.16 -12.49
C GLY A 66 17.63 -9.36 -12.88
N ILE A 67 16.99 -10.53 -13.05
CA ILE A 67 17.67 -11.76 -13.50
C ILE A 67 18.22 -11.59 -14.93
N ALA A 68 17.42 -11.02 -15.84
CA ALA A 68 17.85 -10.80 -17.22
C ALA A 68 19.08 -9.89 -17.31
N ILE A 69 19.12 -8.79 -16.53
CA ILE A 69 20.27 -7.90 -16.47
C ILE A 69 21.52 -8.63 -15.95
N ALA A 70 21.39 -9.43 -14.89
CA ALA A 70 22.51 -10.20 -14.33
C ALA A 70 23.09 -11.20 -15.35
N VAL A 71 22.22 -11.93 -16.07
CA VAL A 71 22.63 -12.90 -17.10
C VAL A 71 23.32 -12.20 -18.27
N LEU A 72 22.75 -11.10 -18.77
CA LEU A 72 23.35 -10.31 -19.86
C LEU A 72 24.72 -9.75 -19.47
N THR A 73 24.86 -9.23 -18.25
CA THR A 73 26.12 -8.70 -17.73
C THR A 73 27.19 -9.80 -17.62
N TRP A 74 26.79 -10.99 -17.16
CA TRP A 74 27.69 -12.14 -17.08
C TRP A 74 28.12 -12.61 -18.47
N ALA A 75 27.19 -12.75 -19.41
CA ALA A 75 27.47 -13.13 -20.79
C ALA A 75 28.47 -12.15 -21.44
N GLN A 76 28.22 -10.84 -21.35
CA GLN A 76 29.13 -9.81 -21.87
C GLN A 76 30.53 -9.85 -21.23
N LYS A 77 30.62 -10.15 -19.93
CA LYS A 77 31.91 -10.30 -19.24
C LYS A 77 32.69 -11.52 -19.76
N THR A 78 31.99 -12.63 -20.03
CA THR A 78 32.64 -13.85 -20.54
C THR A 78 33.11 -13.72 -21.98
N THR A 79 32.36 -13.04 -22.85
CA THR A 79 32.78 -12.79 -24.24
C THR A 79 34.00 -11.88 -24.31
N LYS A 80 34.01 -10.77 -23.55
CA LYS A 80 35.19 -9.89 -23.45
C LYS A 80 36.44 -10.57 -22.90
N LYS A 81 36.29 -11.57 -22.01
CA LYS A 81 37.43 -12.35 -21.50
C LYS A 81 38.03 -13.23 -22.60
N LYS A 82 37.20 -13.83 -23.46
CA LYS A 82 37.66 -14.69 -24.56
C LYS A 82 38.41 -13.90 -25.64
N GLU A 83 37.96 -12.69 -25.98
CA GLU A 83 38.64 -11.83 -26.98
C GLU A 83 40.04 -11.36 -26.55
N LYS A 84 40.30 -11.19 -25.24
CA LYS A 84 41.63 -10.79 -24.73
C LYS A 84 42.65 -11.92 -24.64
N LEU A 85 42.23 -13.17 -24.86
CA LEU A 85 43.07 -14.37 -24.76
C LEU A 85 43.52 -14.91 -26.14
N CYS A 86 43.03 -14.31 -27.23
CA CYS A 86 43.51 -14.51 -28.61
C CYS A 86 44.37 -13.31 -29.02
#